data_AF-A0A0A9BAE1-F1
#
_entry.id   AF-A0A0A9BAE1-F1
#
_cell.length_a   1.000
_cell.length_b   1.000
_cell.length_c   1.000
_cell.angle_alpha   90.00
_cell.angle_beta   90.00
_cell.angle_gamma   90.00
#
_symmetry.space_group_name_H-M   'P 1'
#
loop_
_entity.id
_entity.type
_entity.pdbx_description
1 polymer ?
#
loop_
_entity_poly.entity_id
_entity_poly.type
_entity_poly.pdbx_seq_one_letter_code
_entity_poly.pdbx_strand_id
1 'polypeptide(L)'
;MLLFSNRAAVFLKQSHRCWQWLARLTRAVNQRWRPRRWSGKTSQLNLISHSLGKPDQYGRKIKCCLWLSKIVGWLSKVIACCLRVEDIVDDFVFIRRVKIPKQQEQGEDKSPLLDFIFKGLKDAAQQRDNKEQIMELCNCRGKRVIKYYETEIKEALNNDDKNSKFDMIMDTVVKSEFDESLLLWHIATDLCLLDDHKEGAPMEHRARLRPIGETLSEYMLYLLIKQPEMLSATAGIGLLRYRDTREEAARFFGSMAAWEPDHGDARKMLLKVNTTKKPAEVKGDRSKSVLFDAVILAKALRELDDGGLRWDVITGVWGEMLTYAAGKCRGSTHVRQLSRGGELITLVWFLMAHMGLGDMYQIQEGDAKAKLIVHDQ
;
A
#
# COMPACT_ATOMS: atom_id res chain seq x y z
N MET A 1 16.46 2.50 10.34
CA MET A 1 16.09 3.93 10.16
C MET A 1 17.17 4.95 10.57
N LEU A 2 18.39 4.56 11.00
CA LEU A 2 19.41 5.54 11.40
C LEU A 2 20.16 6.21 10.24
N LEU A 3 20.26 5.55 9.07
CA LEU A 3 21.11 5.97 7.94
C LEU A 3 20.62 7.21 7.16
N PHE A 4 19.38 7.67 7.38
CA PHE A 4 18.82 8.85 6.73
C PHE A 4 18.62 10.05 7.66
N SER A 5 19.06 9.93 8.91
CA SER A 5 19.15 11.11 9.78
C SER A 5 20.29 12.02 9.31
N ASN A 6 20.14 13.33 9.51
CA ASN A 6 21.26 14.27 9.31
C ASN A 6 22.50 13.84 10.12
N ARG A 7 22.32 13.14 11.25
CA ARG A 7 23.40 12.56 12.06
C ARG A 7 24.17 11.45 11.34
N ALA A 8 23.51 10.53 10.63
CA ALA A 8 24.22 9.49 9.88
C ALA A 8 24.97 10.04 8.66
N ALA A 9 24.41 11.06 7.99
CA ALA A 9 25.12 11.75 6.91
C ALA A 9 26.37 12.50 7.40
N VAL A 10 26.33 13.04 8.62
CA VAL A 10 27.49 13.67 9.29
C VAL A 10 28.51 12.61 9.72
N PHE A 11 28.06 11.50 10.32
CA PHE A 11 28.93 10.39 10.73
C PHE A 11 29.67 9.75 9.54
N LEU A 12 28.96 9.48 8.44
CA LEU A 12 29.55 8.95 7.19
C LEU A 12 30.49 9.95 6.49
N LYS A 13 30.42 11.23 6.83
CA LYS A 13 31.32 12.27 6.32
C LYS A 13 32.60 12.38 7.16
N GLN A 14 32.54 11.96 8.43
CA GLN A 14 33.66 11.88 9.36
C GLN A 14 34.42 10.54 9.25
N SER A 15 33.83 9.51 8.63
CA SER A 15 34.49 8.21 8.40
C SER A 15 35.46 8.22 7.20
N HIS A 16 36.28 7.17 7.11
CA HIS A 16 37.39 7.00 6.16
C HIS A 16 36.99 7.32 4.69
N ARG A 17 37.94 7.78 3.84
CA ARG A 17 37.68 8.24 2.45
C ARG A 17 36.82 7.29 1.60
N CYS A 18 36.90 5.97 1.84
CA CYS A 18 36.10 4.95 1.14
C CYS A 18 34.60 4.98 1.44
N TRP A 19 34.12 5.82 2.36
CA TRP A 19 32.70 5.93 2.76
C TRP A 19 32.03 7.23 2.31
N GLN A 20 32.82 8.16 1.76
CA GLN A 20 32.32 9.46 1.31
C GLN A 20 31.34 9.35 0.13
N TRP A 21 31.46 8.30 -0.70
CA TRP A 21 30.49 8.03 -1.77
C TRP A 21 29.12 7.63 -1.21
N LEU A 22 29.07 6.87 -0.11
CA LEU A 22 27.84 6.54 0.64
C LEU A 22 27.20 7.80 1.25
N ALA A 23 28.02 8.72 1.77
CA ALA A 23 27.56 10.04 2.27
C ALA A 23 27.04 10.96 1.16
N ARG A 24 27.58 10.85 -0.06
CA ARG A 24 27.10 11.55 -1.26
C ARG A 24 25.82 10.93 -1.80
N LEU A 25 25.73 9.59 -1.79
CA LEU A 25 24.55 8.84 -2.18
C LEU A 25 23.38 9.14 -1.24
N THR A 26 23.57 9.03 0.09
CA THR A 26 22.55 9.39 1.09
C THR A 26 22.13 10.85 1.01
N ARG A 27 23.03 11.79 0.70
CA ARG A 27 22.66 13.19 0.44
C ARG A 27 21.90 13.39 -0.86
N ALA A 28 22.31 12.75 -1.95
CA ALA A 28 21.59 12.79 -3.21
C ALA A 28 20.18 12.17 -3.07
N VAL A 29 20.06 11.10 -2.27
CA VAL A 29 18.78 10.51 -1.85
C VAL A 29 18.02 11.47 -0.95
N ASN A 30 18.62 12.19 -0.01
CA ASN A 30 17.86 13.15 0.80
C ASN A 30 17.45 14.42 0.03
N GLN A 31 18.24 14.88 -0.95
CA GLN A 31 17.97 16.09 -1.74
C GLN A 31 16.98 15.86 -2.88
N ARG A 32 17.01 14.69 -3.54
CA ARG A 32 16.06 14.33 -4.60
C ARG A 32 14.62 14.14 -4.08
N TRP A 33 14.44 14.05 -2.76
CA TRP A 33 13.21 13.62 -2.11
C TRP A 33 12.54 14.68 -1.22
N ARG A 34 13.00 15.94 -1.24
CA ARG A 34 12.40 17.04 -0.45
C ARG A 34 11.97 18.23 -1.31
N PRO A 35 11.01 18.06 -2.24
CA PRO A 35 10.30 19.22 -2.77
C PRO A 35 9.54 19.91 -1.63
N ARG A 36 9.46 21.25 -1.63
CA ARG A 36 8.68 22.00 -0.62
C ARG A 36 7.16 21.84 -0.77
N ARG A 37 6.70 21.19 -1.85
CA ARG A 37 5.30 20.97 -2.19
C ARG A 37 5.10 19.53 -2.68
N TRP A 38 3.88 19.02 -2.55
CA TRP A 38 3.55 17.71 -3.08
C TRP A 38 3.69 17.67 -4.60
N SER A 39 4.38 16.65 -5.09
CA SER A 39 4.77 16.57 -6.50
C SER A 39 3.67 16.06 -7.44
N GLY A 40 2.46 15.78 -6.91
CA GLY A 40 1.41 15.08 -7.65
C GLY A 40 1.80 13.65 -8.01
N LYS A 41 2.67 13.04 -7.21
CA LYS A 41 3.17 11.67 -7.39
C LYS A 41 2.82 10.83 -6.17
N THR A 42 2.54 9.56 -6.40
CA THR A 42 2.43 8.52 -5.38
C THR A 42 3.70 7.66 -5.39
N SER A 43 4.12 7.24 -4.21
CA SER A 43 5.13 6.19 -4.08
C SER A 43 4.45 4.83 -4.23
N GLN A 44 5.07 3.91 -4.94
CA GLN A 44 4.48 2.61 -5.25
C GLN A 44 5.52 1.51 -5.03
N LEU A 45 5.08 0.41 -4.43
CA LEU A 45 5.86 -0.80 -4.17
C LEU A 45 4.98 -2.02 -4.44
N ASN A 46 5.56 -3.04 -5.09
CA ASN A 46 4.90 -4.32 -5.39
C ASN A 46 5.64 -5.48 -4.71
N LEU A 47 4.94 -6.28 -3.91
CA LEU A 47 5.55 -7.38 -3.16
C LEU A 47 6.07 -8.50 -4.06
N ILE A 48 5.31 -8.87 -5.10
CA ILE A 48 5.69 -9.97 -6.01
C ILE A 48 6.92 -9.58 -6.83
N SER A 49 6.96 -8.37 -7.41
CA SER A 49 8.14 -7.87 -8.15
C SER A 49 9.37 -7.81 -7.24
N HIS A 50 9.19 -7.36 -6.00
CA HIS A 50 10.25 -7.31 -5.00
C HIS A 50 10.76 -8.69 -4.58
N SER A 51 9.89 -9.71 -4.56
CA SER A 51 10.24 -11.09 -4.23
C SER A 51 10.96 -11.79 -5.37
N LEU A 52 10.65 -11.45 -6.63
CA LEU A 52 11.36 -11.93 -7.82
C LEU A 52 12.75 -11.29 -8.00
N GLY A 53 13.04 -10.21 -7.27
CA GLY A 53 14.24 -9.39 -7.52
C GLY A 53 14.19 -8.63 -8.86
N LYS A 54 13.02 -8.57 -9.50
CA LYS A 54 12.81 -7.93 -10.82
C LYS A 54 11.97 -6.67 -10.62
N PRO A 55 12.54 -5.45 -10.77
CA PRO A 55 11.73 -4.25 -10.79
C PRO A 55 10.83 -4.24 -12.03
N ASP A 56 9.57 -3.86 -11.88
CA ASP A 56 8.59 -3.83 -12.97
C ASP A 56 9.06 -3.03 -14.19
N GLN A 57 8.76 -3.56 -15.38
CA GLN A 57 9.39 -3.19 -16.67
C GLN A 57 8.99 -1.83 -17.27
N TYR A 58 8.21 -0.97 -16.61
CA TYR A 58 7.73 0.29 -17.22
C TYR A 58 8.72 1.48 -17.21
N GLY A 59 9.98 1.27 -16.84
CA GLY A 59 10.99 2.32 -16.79
C GLY A 59 12.16 2.09 -17.74
N ARG A 60 12.22 2.84 -18.85
CA ARG A 60 13.36 2.92 -19.80
C ARG A 60 14.71 3.36 -19.18
N LYS A 61 14.83 3.44 -17.85
CA LYS A 61 16.00 3.92 -17.08
C LYS A 61 16.72 2.83 -16.28
N ILE A 62 16.58 1.54 -16.64
CA ILE A 62 17.08 0.43 -15.82
C ILE A 62 18.52 -0.03 -16.17
N LYS A 63 19.13 0.40 -17.28
CA LYS A 63 20.53 -0.01 -17.59
C LYS A 63 21.56 0.51 -16.59
N CYS A 64 21.38 1.72 -16.05
CA CYS A 64 22.32 2.31 -15.09
C CYS A 64 22.14 1.75 -13.66
N CYS A 65 20.89 1.42 -13.28
CA CYS A 65 20.58 0.84 -11.97
C CYS A 65 20.96 -0.64 -11.86
N LEU A 66 20.88 -1.42 -12.95
CA LEU A 66 21.38 -2.80 -13.00
C LEU A 66 22.90 -2.87 -12.90
N TRP A 67 23.62 -1.87 -13.41
CA TRP A 67 25.07 -1.77 -13.20
C TRP A 67 25.39 -1.47 -11.73
N LEU A 68 24.63 -0.57 -11.10
CA LEU A 68 24.71 -0.32 -9.66
C LEU A 68 24.33 -1.55 -8.83
N SER A 69 23.32 -2.34 -9.21
CA SER A 69 22.97 -3.58 -8.48
C SER A 69 24.02 -4.67 -8.62
N LYS A 70 24.74 -4.75 -9.75
CA LYS A 70 25.91 -5.64 -9.93
C LYS A 70 27.11 -5.18 -9.09
N ILE A 71 27.38 -3.88 -9.03
CA ILE A 71 28.44 -3.30 -8.18
C ILE A 71 28.10 -3.45 -6.70
N VAL A 72 26.85 -3.18 -6.34
CA VAL A 72 26.32 -3.41 -4.99
C VAL A 72 26.35 -4.89 -4.68
N GLY A 73 26.02 -5.81 -5.58
CA GLY A 73 26.09 -7.26 -5.33
C GLY A 73 27.51 -7.77 -5.06
N TRP A 74 28.51 -7.10 -5.65
CA TRP A 74 29.92 -7.38 -5.37
C TRP A 74 30.37 -6.76 -4.03
N LEU A 75 29.92 -5.54 -3.73
CA LEU A 75 30.14 -4.87 -2.45
C LEU A 75 29.28 -5.46 -1.30
N SER A 76 28.15 -6.10 -1.58
CA SER A 76 27.17 -6.58 -0.60
C SER A 76 27.67 -7.81 0.13
N LYS A 77 28.43 -8.70 -0.50
CA LYS A 77 29.04 -9.83 0.22
C LYS A 77 29.97 -9.40 1.36
N VAL A 78 30.58 -8.22 1.27
CA VAL A 78 31.50 -7.70 2.30
C VAL A 78 30.84 -6.64 3.19
N ILE A 79 29.89 -5.86 2.67
CA ILE A 79 29.28 -4.70 3.36
C ILE A 79 27.88 -5.01 3.93
N ALA A 80 27.15 -5.98 3.37
CA ALA A 80 25.78 -6.30 3.82
C ALA A 80 25.72 -6.75 5.27
N CYS A 81 26.74 -7.48 5.75
CA CYS A 81 26.82 -7.89 7.16
C CYS A 81 27.05 -6.71 8.13
N CYS A 82 27.55 -5.56 7.67
CA CYS A 82 27.98 -4.48 8.56
C CYS A 82 27.07 -3.24 8.57
N LEU A 83 26.21 -3.01 7.56
CA LEU A 83 25.57 -1.68 7.39
C LEU A 83 24.10 -1.60 6.97
N ARG A 84 23.36 -2.70 6.73
CA ARG A 84 21.98 -2.62 6.18
C ARG A 84 21.86 -1.77 4.89
N VAL A 85 22.85 -1.86 3.99
CA VAL A 85 22.82 -1.15 2.69
C VAL A 85 21.84 -1.77 1.70
N GLU A 86 21.46 -3.04 1.91
CA GLU A 86 20.44 -3.74 1.11
C GLU A 86 19.09 -3.00 1.11
N ASP A 87 18.63 -2.54 2.29
CA ASP A 87 17.40 -1.74 2.44
C ASP A 87 17.41 -0.47 1.55
N ILE A 88 18.59 0.14 1.34
CA ILE A 88 18.78 1.39 0.58
C ILE A 88 18.77 1.13 -0.93
N VAL A 89 19.28 -0.02 -1.35
CA VAL A 89 19.30 -0.41 -2.76
C VAL A 89 17.92 -0.91 -3.16
N ASP A 90 17.25 -1.64 -2.27
CA ASP A 90 15.85 -2.00 -2.43
C ASP A 90 14.96 -0.74 -2.55
N ASP A 91 15.23 0.31 -1.76
CA ASP A 91 14.57 1.63 -1.87
C ASP A 91 14.72 2.28 -3.24
N PHE A 92 15.89 2.14 -3.87
CA PHE A 92 16.18 2.80 -5.15
C PHE A 92 15.65 2.02 -6.35
N VAL A 93 15.58 0.70 -6.24
CA VAL A 93 15.24 -0.20 -7.34
C VAL A 93 13.75 -0.48 -7.39
N PHE A 94 13.09 -0.67 -6.23
CA PHE A 94 11.72 -1.17 -6.18
C PHE A 94 10.67 -0.12 -5.81
N ILE A 95 11.05 1.00 -5.19
CA ILE A 95 10.10 2.11 -4.95
C ILE A 95 10.01 2.99 -6.19
N ARG A 96 8.81 3.08 -6.76
CA ARG A 96 8.51 3.96 -7.89
C ARG A 96 7.84 5.23 -7.39
N ARG A 97 8.22 6.39 -7.92
CA ARG A 97 7.49 7.66 -7.75
C ARG A 97 6.71 7.94 -9.02
N VAL A 98 5.46 7.50 -9.06
CA VAL A 98 4.61 7.54 -10.25
C VAL A 98 3.74 8.80 -10.20
N LYS A 99 3.70 9.54 -11.32
CA LYS A 99 2.82 10.71 -11.42
C LYS A 99 1.38 10.22 -11.47
N ILE A 100 0.53 10.84 -10.65
CA ILE A 100 -0.90 10.51 -10.69
C ILE A 100 -1.41 10.89 -12.10
N PRO A 101 -2.01 9.93 -12.83
CA PRO A 101 -2.54 10.19 -14.15
C PRO A 101 -3.59 11.29 -14.11
N LYS A 102 -3.55 12.15 -15.13
CA LYS A 102 -4.57 13.15 -15.40
C LYS A 102 -5.14 12.89 -16.79
N GLN A 103 -6.44 13.05 -16.92
CA GLN A 103 -7.17 13.01 -18.17
C GLN A 103 -7.71 14.41 -18.43
N GLN A 104 -7.65 14.84 -19.70
CA GLN A 104 -8.28 16.08 -20.11
C GLN A 104 -9.77 15.81 -20.33
N GLU A 105 -10.60 16.42 -19.49
CA GLU A 105 -12.05 16.43 -19.65
C GLU A 105 -12.54 17.88 -19.62
N GLN A 106 -13.22 18.33 -20.69
CA GLN A 106 -13.83 19.66 -20.77
C GLN A 106 -12.86 20.83 -20.46
N GLY A 107 -11.59 20.70 -20.87
CA GLY A 107 -10.56 21.73 -20.65
C GLY A 107 -9.95 21.74 -19.24
N GLU A 108 -10.42 20.86 -18.34
CA GLU A 108 -9.83 20.67 -17.01
C GLU A 108 -9.01 19.38 -16.92
N ASP A 109 -7.94 19.47 -16.14
CA ASP A 109 -6.91 18.44 -15.96
C ASP A 109 -7.31 17.55 -14.76
N LYS A 110 -8.30 16.67 -14.94
CA LYS A 110 -8.90 15.86 -13.87
C LYS A 110 -8.16 14.55 -13.62
N SER A 111 -8.15 14.09 -12.38
CA SER A 111 -7.45 12.86 -12.00
C SER A 111 -8.47 11.83 -11.52
N PRO A 112 -8.64 10.69 -12.23
CA PRO A 112 -9.61 9.67 -11.83
C PRO A 112 -9.41 9.16 -10.40
N LEU A 113 -8.16 9.06 -9.95
CA LEU A 113 -7.82 8.68 -8.57
C LEU A 113 -8.26 9.74 -7.55
N LEU A 114 -7.96 11.01 -7.80
CA LEU A 114 -8.34 12.08 -6.86
C LEU A 114 -9.85 12.29 -6.86
N ASP A 115 -10.50 12.17 -8.02
CA ASP A 115 -11.95 12.25 -8.14
C ASP A 115 -12.64 11.10 -7.40
N PHE A 116 -12.11 9.88 -7.50
CA PHE A 116 -12.58 8.73 -6.74
C PHE A 116 -12.48 8.99 -5.22
N ILE A 117 -11.32 9.44 -4.73
CA ILE A 117 -11.12 9.76 -3.32
C ILE A 117 -12.07 10.87 -2.87
N PHE A 118 -12.14 11.96 -3.62
CA PHE A 118 -12.97 13.11 -3.29
C PHE A 118 -14.45 12.75 -3.26
N LYS A 119 -14.94 12.00 -4.27
CA LYS A 119 -16.31 11.53 -4.32
C LYS A 119 -16.62 10.62 -3.14
N GLY A 120 -15.76 9.64 -2.85
CA GLY A 120 -15.94 8.73 -1.71
C GLY A 120 -16.05 9.47 -0.37
N LEU A 121 -15.17 10.45 -0.14
CA LEU A 121 -15.23 11.30 1.06
C LEU A 121 -16.46 12.22 1.08
N LYS A 122 -16.86 12.76 -0.07
CA LYS A 122 -18.05 13.62 -0.18
C LYS A 122 -19.33 12.83 0.12
N ASP A 123 -19.48 11.65 -0.47
CA ASP A 123 -20.63 10.77 -0.27
C ASP A 123 -20.71 10.34 1.20
N ALA A 124 -19.56 9.99 1.80
CA ALA A 124 -19.42 9.75 3.23
C ALA A 124 -19.86 10.94 4.09
N ALA A 125 -19.44 12.15 3.70
CA ALA A 125 -19.75 13.39 4.40
C ALA A 125 -21.18 13.88 4.17
N GLN A 126 -21.98 13.28 3.27
CA GLN A 126 -23.39 13.63 3.06
C GLN A 126 -24.34 12.75 3.88
N GLN A 127 -23.89 11.59 4.35
CA GLN A 127 -24.65 10.67 5.21
C GLN A 127 -24.73 11.17 6.68
N ARG A 128 -24.89 12.49 6.91
CA ARG A 128 -24.63 13.21 8.18
C ARG A 128 -25.66 13.05 9.30
N ASP A 129 -26.59 12.11 9.22
CA ASP A 129 -27.72 12.09 10.16
C ASP A 129 -27.28 11.86 11.61
N ASN A 130 -26.06 11.35 11.87
CA ASN A 130 -25.49 11.26 13.22
C ASN A 130 -23.94 11.28 13.25
N LYS A 131 -23.35 11.99 14.24
CA LYS A 131 -21.89 12.00 14.54
C LYS A 131 -21.33 10.59 14.77
N GLU A 132 -22.11 9.69 15.38
CA GLU A 132 -21.73 8.30 15.61
C GLU A 132 -21.58 7.52 14.29
N GLN A 133 -22.41 7.81 13.30
CA GLN A 133 -22.33 7.19 11.96
C GLN A 133 -21.10 7.69 11.18
N ILE A 134 -20.76 8.99 11.31
CA ILE A 134 -19.54 9.56 10.72
C ILE A 134 -18.27 8.91 11.33
N MET A 135 -18.31 8.69 12.65
CA MET A 135 -17.25 8.00 13.39
C MET A 135 -17.11 6.54 12.94
N GLU A 136 -18.22 5.81 12.85
CA GLU A 136 -18.22 4.43 12.38
C GLU A 136 -17.65 4.31 10.96
N LEU A 137 -17.98 5.27 10.08
CA LEU A 137 -17.48 5.32 8.71
C LEU A 137 -15.96 5.40 8.65
N CYS A 138 -15.35 6.32 9.41
CA CYS A 138 -13.89 6.52 9.42
C CYS A 138 -13.12 5.37 10.11
N ASN A 139 -13.83 4.49 10.82
CA ASN A 139 -13.28 3.31 11.48
C ASN A 139 -13.38 2.03 10.63
N CYS A 140 -14.04 2.07 9.48
CA CYS A 140 -14.16 0.93 8.57
C CYS A 140 -12.93 0.80 7.65
N ARG A 141 -12.52 -0.45 7.39
CA ARG A 141 -11.36 -0.81 6.55
C ARG A 141 -11.75 -1.57 5.28
N GLY A 142 -13.03 -1.50 4.89
CA GLY A 142 -13.63 -2.27 3.79
C GLY A 142 -14.99 -2.89 4.14
N LYS A 143 -15.37 -2.91 5.44
CA LYS A 143 -16.60 -3.56 5.93
C LYS A 143 -17.84 -2.99 5.25
N ARG A 144 -17.94 -1.67 5.07
CA ARG A 144 -19.14 -1.07 4.46
C ARG A 144 -19.21 -1.40 2.98
N VAL A 145 -18.11 -1.31 2.25
CA VAL A 145 -18.04 -1.73 0.84
C VAL A 145 -18.49 -3.18 0.65
N ILE A 146 -17.95 -4.12 1.44
CA ILE A 146 -18.32 -5.54 1.30
C ILE A 146 -19.80 -5.77 1.66
N LYS A 147 -20.32 -5.09 2.69
CA LYS A 147 -21.75 -5.15 3.03
C LYS A 147 -22.65 -4.52 1.97
N TYR A 148 -22.21 -3.42 1.37
CA TYR A 148 -22.96 -2.72 0.34
C TYR A 148 -23.20 -3.62 -0.87
N TYR A 149 -22.18 -4.40 -1.27
CA TYR A 149 -22.25 -5.37 -2.36
C TYR A 149 -22.57 -6.79 -1.88
N GLU A 150 -23.19 -6.97 -0.70
CA GLU A 150 -23.36 -8.32 -0.12
C GLU A 150 -24.15 -9.25 -1.03
N THR A 151 -25.25 -8.76 -1.62
CA THR A 151 -26.11 -9.53 -2.50
C THR A 151 -25.36 -9.94 -3.77
N GLU A 152 -24.74 -8.96 -4.45
CA GLU A 152 -24.00 -9.14 -5.70
C GLU A 152 -22.79 -10.05 -5.52
N ILE A 153 -22.06 -9.91 -4.39
CA ILE A 153 -20.94 -10.79 -4.06
C ILE A 153 -21.44 -12.22 -3.87
N LYS A 154 -22.51 -12.43 -3.09
CA LYS A 154 -23.05 -13.77 -2.84
C LYS A 154 -23.62 -14.42 -4.10
N GLU A 155 -24.17 -13.65 -5.03
CA GLU A 155 -24.65 -14.14 -6.32
C GLU A 155 -23.51 -14.51 -7.27
N ALA A 156 -22.39 -13.79 -7.23
CA ALA A 156 -21.23 -14.06 -8.09
C ALA A 156 -20.35 -15.23 -7.61
N LEU A 157 -20.29 -15.47 -6.30
CA LEU A 157 -19.52 -16.57 -5.71
C LEU A 157 -20.13 -17.95 -6.03
N ASN A 158 -19.29 -18.97 -6.20
CA ASN A 158 -19.77 -20.34 -6.45
C ASN A 158 -20.77 -20.83 -5.37
N ASN A 159 -21.91 -21.36 -5.82
CA ASN A 159 -23.07 -21.71 -4.99
C ASN A 159 -22.74 -22.64 -3.82
N ASP A 160 -21.86 -23.62 -4.00
CA ASP A 160 -21.60 -24.65 -2.98
C ASP A 160 -20.88 -24.12 -1.72
N ASP A 161 -20.28 -22.93 -1.78
CA ASP A 161 -19.48 -22.36 -0.67
C ASP A 161 -19.61 -20.83 -0.53
N LYS A 162 -20.63 -20.21 -1.15
CA LYS A 162 -20.73 -18.74 -1.25
C LYS A 162 -20.73 -18.00 0.09
N ASN A 163 -21.41 -18.53 1.11
CA ASN A 163 -21.50 -17.89 2.42
C ASN A 163 -20.15 -17.91 3.15
N SER A 164 -19.47 -19.05 3.13
CA SER A 164 -18.12 -19.22 3.71
C SER A 164 -17.10 -18.33 3.02
N LYS A 165 -17.12 -18.22 1.68
CA LYS A 165 -16.26 -17.30 0.93
C LYS A 165 -16.58 -15.84 1.25
N PHE A 166 -17.85 -15.46 1.34
CA PHE A 166 -18.25 -14.12 1.74
C PHE A 166 -17.73 -13.78 3.15
N ASP A 167 -17.91 -14.68 4.11
CA ASP A 167 -17.44 -14.51 5.49
C ASP A 167 -15.90 -14.42 5.53
N MET A 168 -15.20 -15.23 4.73
CA MET A 168 -13.75 -15.16 4.58
C MET A 168 -13.31 -13.79 4.03
N ILE A 169 -13.95 -13.28 2.98
CA ILE A 169 -13.67 -11.95 2.43
C ILE A 169 -13.91 -10.87 3.50
N MET A 170 -15.02 -10.94 4.24
CA MET A 170 -15.34 -10.01 5.32
C MET A 170 -14.30 -10.05 6.46
N ASP A 171 -13.86 -11.24 6.84
CA ASP A 171 -12.89 -11.45 7.92
C ASP A 171 -11.53 -10.83 7.61
N THR A 172 -11.15 -10.75 6.33
CA THR A 172 -9.90 -10.10 5.91
C THR A 172 -9.86 -8.59 6.20
N VAL A 173 -11.02 -7.92 6.37
CA VAL A 173 -11.08 -6.48 6.69
C VAL A 173 -11.63 -6.18 8.10
N VAL A 174 -12.37 -7.12 8.70
CA VAL A 174 -12.97 -6.94 10.04
C VAL A 174 -12.14 -7.59 11.14
N LYS A 175 -11.77 -8.86 10.99
CA LYS A 175 -11.10 -9.63 12.06
C LYS A 175 -9.58 -9.54 12.01
N SER A 176 -9.01 -9.37 10.83
CA SER A 176 -7.56 -9.30 10.65
C SER A 176 -6.97 -8.00 11.23
N GLU A 177 -5.73 -8.07 11.71
CA GLU A 177 -4.95 -6.87 12.06
C GLU A 177 -4.76 -5.99 10.81
N PHE A 178 -4.61 -4.67 10.98
CA PHE A 178 -4.63 -3.77 9.83
C PHE A 178 -3.48 -4.03 8.85
N ASP A 179 -2.27 -4.27 9.36
CA ASP A 179 -1.11 -4.60 8.53
C ASP A 179 -1.25 -5.95 7.81
N GLU A 180 -1.97 -6.90 8.41
CA GLU A 180 -2.32 -8.17 7.78
C GLU A 180 -3.31 -7.97 6.64
N SER A 181 -4.39 -7.20 6.86
CA SER A 181 -5.33 -6.81 5.82
C SER A 181 -4.62 -6.13 4.64
N LEU A 182 -3.69 -5.21 4.90
CA LEU A 182 -2.94 -4.51 3.86
C LEU A 182 -2.12 -5.48 3.01
N LEU A 183 -1.46 -6.47 3.60
CA LEU A 183 -0.66 -7.46 2.87
C LEU A 183 -1.54 -8.44 2.08
N LEU A 184 -2.62 -8.93 2.70
CA LEU A 184 -3.60 -9.82 2.06
C LEU A 184 -4.18 -9.16 0.80
N TRP A 185 -4.74 -7.96 0.96
CA TRP A 185 -5.37 -7.23 -0.13
C TRP A 185 -4.36 -6.76 -1.17
N HIS A 186 -3.11 -6.45 -0.79
CA HIS A 186 -2.08 -6.06 -1.76
C HIS A 186 -1.77 -7.19 -2.73
N ILE A 187 -1.46 -8.38 -2.20
CA ILE A 187 -1.16 -9.55 -3.03
C ILE A 187 -2.41 -9.97 -3.81
N ALA A 188 -3.59 -9.98 -3.17
CA ALA A 188 -4.82 -10.35 -3.86
C ALA A 188 -5.16 -9.41 -5.01
N THR A 189 -5.01 -8.09 -4.82
CA THR A 189 -5.18 -7.08 -5.87
C THR A 189 -4.20 -7.31 -7.01
N ASP A 190 -2.93 -7.59 -6.70
CA ASP A 190 -1.91 -7.87 -7.72
C ASP A 190 -2.25 -9.12 -8.55
N LEU A 191 -2.67 -10.19 -7.90
CA LEU A 191 -3.12 -11.40 -8.59
C LEU A 191 -4.38 -11.15 -9.43
N CYS A 192 -5.29 -10.29 -8.98
CA CYS A 192 -6.47 -9.86 -9.74
C CYS A 192 -6.13 -9.01 -10.98
N LEU A 193 -4.94 -8.42 -11.07
CA LEU A 193 -4.46 -7.70 -12.25
C LEU A 193 -4.06 -8.63 -13.41
N LEU A 194 -3.93 -9.93 -13.19
CA LEU A 194 -3.72 -10.87 -14.29
C LEU A 194 -4.96 -10.87 -15.18
N ASP A 195 -4.80 -10.42 -16.43
CA ASP A 195 -5.86 -10.45 -17.43
C ASP A 195 -6.19 -11.89 -17.80
N ASP A 196 -7.43 -12.30 -17.52
CA ASP A 196 -8.02 -13.46 -18.18
C ASP A 196 -8.26 -13.00 -19.62
N HIS A 197 -7.62 -13.62 -20.61
CA HIS A 197 -7.74 -13.30 -22.04
C HIS A 197 -9.18 -13.47 -22.56
N LYS A 198 -10.09 -12.60 -22.12
CA LYS A 198 -11.48 -12.56 -22.56
C LYS A 198 -11.53 -11.66 -23.78
N GLU A 199 -11.91 -12.23 -24.91
CA GLU A 199 -12.07 -11.52 -26.18
C GLU A 199 -13.13 -10.43 -26.00
N GLY A 200 -12.71 -9.16 -26.03
CA GLY A 200 -13.59 -8.00 -25.89
C GLY A 200 -12.87 -6.77 -25.36
N ALA A 201 -13.34 -5.58 -25.73
CA ALA A 201 -12.85 -4.35 -25.12
C ALA A 201 -13.24 -4.34 -23.62
N PRO A 202 -12.34 -3.97 -22.70
CA PRO A 202 -12.69 -3.82 -21.30
C PRO A 202 -13.82 -2.81 -21.15
N MET A 203 -14.82 -3.12 -20.32
CA MET A 203 -15.87 -2.16 -19.97
C MET A 203 -15.22 -0.88 -19.41
N GLU A 204 -15.71 0.29 -19.82
CA GLU A 204 -15.14 1.60 -19.45
C GLU A 204 -15.01 1.77 -17.92
N HIS A 205 -16.02 1.34 -17.17
CA HIS A 205 -16.02 1.37 -15.70
C HIS A 205 -14.86 0.56 -15.10
N ARG A 206 -14.68 -0.69 -15.56
CA ARG A 206 -13.54 -1.54 -15.17
C ARG A 206 -12.21 -0.91 -15.56
N ALA A 207 -12.11 -0.35 -16.78
CA ALA A 207 -10.90 0.30 -17.27
C ALA A 207 -10.51 1.53 -16.42
N ARG A 208 -11.51 2.21 -15.85
CA ARG A 208 -11.33 3.35 -14.93
C ARG A 208 -10.90 2.92 -13.53
N LEU A 209 -11.52 1.89 -12.95
CA LEU A 209 -11.27 1.48 -11.56
C LEU A 209 -9.99 0.65 -11.38
N ARG A 210 -9.64 -0.19 -12.35
CA ARG A 210 -8.44 -1.06 -12.26
C ARG A 210 -7.15 -0.30 -11.91
N PRO A 211 -6.79 0.79 -12.62
CA PRO A 211 -5.58 1.56 -12.29
C PRO A 211 -5.64 2.25 -10.92
N ILE A 212 -6.84 2.60 -10.45
CA ILE A 212 -7.05 3.19 -9.12
C ILE A 212 -6.73 2.15 -8.05
N GLY A 213 -7.28 0.94 -8.20
CA GLY A 213 -7.05 -0.16 -7.25
C GLY A 213 -5.57 -0.57 -7.18
N GLU A 214 -4.91 -0.71 -8.32
CA GLU A 214 -3.46 -0.95 -8.40
C GLU A 214 -2.68 0.17 -7.70
N THR A 215 -2.99 1.43 -8.01
CA THR A 215 -2.27 2.57 -7.44
C THR A 215 -2.41 2.65 -5.92
N LEU A 216 -3.62 2.44 -5.41
CA LEU A 216 -3.88 2.48 -3.97
C LEU A 216 -3.22 1.28 -3.26
N SER A 217 -3.32 0.09 -3.83
CA SER A 217 -2.68 -1.13 -3.31
C SER A 217 -1.16 -0.95 -3.13
N GLU A 218 -0.47 -0.50 -4.18
CA GLU A 218 0.98 -0.32 -4.13
C GLU A 218 1.41 0.86 -3.25
N TYR A 219 0.59 1.91 -3.18
CA TYR A 219 0.83 3.05 -2.31
C TYR A 219 0.68 2.68 -0.82
N MET A 220 -0.37 1.92 -0.49
CA MET A 220 -0.61 1.47 0.89
C MET A 220 0.45 0.47 1.35
N LEU A 221 0.92 -0.43 0.47
CA LEU A 221 2.09 -1.26 0.77
C LEU A 221 3.34 -0.40 1.00
N TYR A 222 3.60 0.60 0.15
CA TYR A 222 4.72 1.53 0.38
C TYR A 222 4.63 2.20 1.75
N LEU A 223 3.45 2.67 2.16
CA LEU A 223 3.27 3.26 3.48
C LEU A 223 3.59 2.26 4.60
N LEU A 224 3.13 1.01 4.47
CA LEU A 224 3.43 -0.04 5.46
C LEU A 224 4.92 -0.26 5.66
N ILE A 225 5.71 -0.22 4.58
CA ILE A 225 7.15 -0.53 4.66
C ILE A 225 8.00 0.71 4.97
N LYS A 226 7.66 1.87 4.40
CA LYS A 226 8.52 3.06 4.41
C LYS A 226 8.00 4.18 5.30
N GLN A 227 6.71 4.18 5.61
CA GLN A 227 6.08 5.16 6.49
C GLN A 227 5.11 4.52 7.50
N PRO A 228 5.52 3.48 8.27
CA PRO A 228 4.61 2.78 9.17
C PRO A 228 3.99 3.68 10.26
N GLU A 229 4.69 4.77 10.65
CA GLU A 229 4.14 5.81 11.53
C GLU A 229 2.84 6.44 11.00
N MET A 230 2.66 6.48 9.67
CA MET A 230 1.47 7.03 9.01
C MET A 230 0.28 6.09 9.01
N LEU A 231 0.47 4.81 9.36
CA LEU A 231 -0.62 3.83 9.44
C LEU A 231 -1.09 3.62 10.87
N SER A 232 -0.61 4.44 11.83
CA SER A 232 -0.77 4.21 13.26
C SER A 232 -0.36 2.79 13.70
N ALA A 233 0.48 2.12 12.92
CA ALA A 233 0.92 0.77 13.18
C ALA A 233 1.90 0.78 14.35
N THR A 234 1.43 0.37 15.52
CA THR A 234 2.27 0.15 16.69
C THR A 234 3.27 -0.96 16.36
N ALA A 235 4.56 -0.64 16.39
CA ALA A 235 5.68 -1.57 16.58
C ALA A 235 5.78 -2.81 15.65
N GLY A 236 6.59 -2.74 14.59
CA GLY A 236 7.40 -3.84 14.04
C GLY A 236 6.72 -5.08 13.42
N ILE A 237 5.49 -5.42 13.81
CA ILE A 237 4.79 -6.67 13.46
C ILE A 237 4.45 -6.68 11.96
N GLY A 238 3.95 -5.57 11.40
CA GLY A 238 3.69 -5.47 9.96
C GLY A 238 4.94 -5.59 9.09
N LEU A 239 6.08 -5.07 9.57
CA LEU A 239 7.36 -5.27 8.88
C LEU A 239 7.85 -6.71 8.96
N LEU A 240 7.63 -7.38 10.11
CA LEU A 240 7.93 -8.81 10.26
C LEU A 240 7.06 -9.65 9.33
N ARG A 241 5.75 -9.42 9.32
CA ARG A 241 4.79 -10.11 8.45
C ARG A 241 5.09 -9.90 6.97
N TYR A 242 5.49 -8.69 6.58
CA TYR A 242 5.97 -8.40 5.23
C TYR A 242 7.21 -9.22 4.87
N ARG A 243 8.22 -9.24 5.76
CA ARG A 243 9.47 -9.99 5.54
C ARG A 243 9.19 -11.48 5.39
N ASP A 244 8.43 -12.05 6.32
CA ASP A 244 8.00 -13.45 6.24
C ASP A 244 7.29 -13.74 4.92
N THR A 245 6.37 -12.87 4.51
CA THR A 245 5.61 -13.03 3.25
C THR A 245 6.49 -12.94 2.02
N ARG A 246 7.42 -11.99 1.99
CA ARG A 246 8.40 -11.86 0.91
C ARG A 246 9.31 -13.07 0.84
N GLU A 247 9.82 -13.56 1.97
CA GLU A 247 10.70 -14.73 2.01
C GLU A 247 9.96 -16.00 1.58
N GLU A 248 8.70 -16.18 1.97
CA GLU A 248 7.88 -17.30 1.48
C GLU A 248 7.67 -17.21 -0.04
N ALA A 249 7.36 -16.02 -0.57
CA ALA A 249 7.22 -15.81 -2.00
C ALA A 249 8.54 -16.06 -2.75
N ALA A 250 9.66 -15.56 -2.25
CA ALA A 250 10.98 -15.78 -2.82
C ALA A 250 11.36 -17.29 -2.85
N ARG A 251 11.06 -18.04 -1.78
CA ARG A 251 11.25 -19.50 -1.76
C ARG A 251 10.35 -20.21 -2.75
N PHE A 252 9.07 -19.82 -2.82
CA PHE A 252 8.12 -20.38 -3.76
C PHE A 252 8.62 -20.22 -5.21
N PHE A 253 9.01 -19.01 -5.62
CA PHE A 253 9.54 -18.77 -6.96
C PHE A 253 10.93 -19.39 -7.17
N GLY A 254 11.77 -19.41 -6.14
CA GLY A 254 13.11 -20.01 -6.18
C GLY A 254 13.08 -21.53 -6.40
N SER A 255 12.06 -22.22 -5.89
CA SER A 255 11.85 -23.64 -6.17
C SER A 255 11.55 -23.94 -7.65
N MET A 256 11.24 -22.90 -8.44
CA MET A 256 10.89 -22.95 -9.85
C MET A 256 11.95 -22.27 -10.74
N ALA A 257 13.17 -22.05 -10.22
CA ALA A 257 14.22 -21.20 -10.78
C ALA A 257 14.66 -21.52 -12.22
N ALA A 258 14.40 -22.73 -12.72
CA ALA A 258 14.74 -23.11 -14.09
C ALA A 258 14.04 -22.25 -15.17
N TRP A 259 12.96 -21.54 -14.83
CA TRP A 259 12.11 -20.80 -15.78
C TRP A 259 12.24 -19.27 -15.73
N GLU A 260 13.11 -18.71 -14.88
CA GLU A 260 13.25 -17.25 -14.65
C GLU A 260 11.92 -16.46 -14.77
N PRO A 261 10.89 -16.75 -13.94
CA PRO A 261 9.55 -16.24 -14.15
C PRO A 261 9.49 -14.72 -14.22
N ASP A 262 8.74 -14.17 -15.16
CA ASP A 262 8.35 -12.76 -15.12
C ASP A 262 7.20 -12.53 -14.11
N HIS A 263 6.77 -11.27 -13.97
CA HIS A 263 5.72 -10.92 -13.01
C HIS A 263 4.36 -11.55 -13.35
N GLY A 264 4.02 -11.63 -14.65
CA GLY A 264 2.81 -12.28 -15.11
C GLY A 264 2.84 -13.80 -14.88
N ASP A 265 4.00 -14.42 -15.09
CA ASP A 265 4.21 -15.84 -14.79
C ASP A 265 4.07 -16.12 -13.29
N ALA A 266 4.64 -15.26 -12.43
CA ALA A 266 4.51 -15.38 -10.98
C ALA A 266 3.04 -15.33 -10.54
N ARG A 267 2.23 -14.41 -11.11
CA ARG A 267 0.78 -14.36 -10.87
C ARG A 267 0.10 -15.67 -11.28
N LYS A 268 0.39 -16.18 -12.48
CA LYS A 268 -0.16 -17.46 -12.97
C LYS A 268 0.23 -18.63 -12.08
N MET A 269 1.49 -18.70 -11.63
CA MET A 269 2.00 -19.76 -10.75
C MET A 269 1.27 -19.76 -9.41
N LEU A 270 1.16 -18.59 -8.76
CA LEU A 270 0.46 -18.46 -7.48
C LEU A 270 -1.01 -18.87 -7.61
N LEU A 271 -1.71 -18.45 -8.66
CA LEU A 271 -3.11 -18.80 -8.89
C LEU A 271 -3.33 -20.30 -9.16
N LYS A 272 -2.33 -21.02 -9.68
CA LYS A 272 -2.38 -22.48 -9.91
C LYS A 272 -2.15 -23.31 -8.64
N VAL A 273 -1.66 -22.72 -7.55
CA VAL A 273 -1.42 -23.45 -6.29
C VAL A 273 -2.73 -24.04 -5.77
N ASN A 274 -2.71 -25.30 -5.32
CA ASN A 274 -3.86 -25.88 -4.65
C ASN A 274 -4.03 -25.27 -3.26
N THR A 275 -5.20 -24.69 -3.00
CA THR A 275 -5.53 -23.99 -1.76
C THR A 275 -6.67 -24.66 -0.99
N THR A 276 -6.92 -25.96 -1.19
CA THR A 276 -7.95 -26.70 -0.45
C THR A 276 -7.62 -26.87 1.03
N LYS A 277 -6.33 -26.93 1.39
CA LYS A 277 -5.88 -26.95 2.79
C LYS A 277 -5.58 -25.53 3.25
N LYS A 278 -5.97 -25.19 4.49
CA LYS A 278 -5.69 -23.87 5.04
C LYS A 278 -4.17 -23.70 5.23
N PRO A 279 -3.59 -22.53 4.88
CA PRO A 279 -2.15 -22.29 5.04
C PRO A 279 -1.64 -22.54 6.47
N ALA A 280 -2.47 -22.20 7.48
CA ALA A 280 -2.18 -22.45 8.88
C ALA A 280 -1.96 -23.95 9.22
N GLU A 281 -2.66 -24.86 8.53
CA GLU A 281 -2.53 -26.32 8.73
C GLU A 281 -1.24 -26.88 8.13
N VAL A 282 -0.71 -26.25 7.09
CA VAL A 282 0.50 -26.68 6.38
C VAL A 282 1.76 -26.12 7.03
N LYS A 283 1.69 -24.87 7.49
CA LYS A 283 2.85 -24.08 7.92
C LYS A 283 3.03 -24.06 9.44
N GLY A 284 1.95 -24.29 10.19
CA GLY A 284 1.92 -24.08 11.64
C GLY A 284 2.13 -22.60 12.02
N ASP A 285 2.47 -22.36 13.29
CA ASP A 285 2.69 -21.03 13.87
C ASP A 285 4.08 -20.42 13.57
N ARG A 286 4.92 -21.14 12.81
CA ARG A 286 6.34 -20.83 12.61
C ARG A 286 6.62 -19.60 11.76
N SER A 287 5.65 -19.12 10.98
CA SER A 287 5.79 -17.86 10.26
C SER A 287 4.45 -17.14 10.11
N LYS A 288 4.52 -15.81 10.15
CA LYS A 288 3.37 -14.91 10.04
C LYS A 288 2.99 -14.57 8.60
N SER A 289 3.70 -15.11 7.59
CA SER A 289 3.36 -14.85 6.18
C SER A 289 1.90 -15.17 5.85
N VAL A 290 1.35 -14.33 4.97
CA VAL A 290 -0.03 -14.36 4.49
C VAL A 290 -0.11 -14.70 2.99
N LEU A 291 0.98 -15.19 2.38
CA LEU A 291 1.07 -15.37 0.92
C LEU A 291 -0.09 -16.21 0.38
N PHE A 292 -0.30 -17.41 0.93
CA PHE A 292 -1.32 -18.33 0.43
C PHE A 292 -2.74 -17.96 0.90
N ASP A 293 -2.88 -17.29 2.04
CA ASP A 293 -4.16 -16.69 2.45
C ASP A 293 -4.59 -15.61 1.45
N ALA A 294 -3.64 -14.80 0.98
CA ALA A 294 -3.88 -13.82 -0.07
C ALA A 294 -4.20 -14.46 -1.43
N VAL A 295 -3.62 -15.63 -1.74
CA VAL A 295 -3.98 -16.40 -2.95
C VAL A 295 -5.44 -16.89 -2.85
N ILE A 296 -5.88 -17.35 -1.68
CA ILE A 296 -7.28 -17.74 -1.44
C ILE A 296 -8.21 -16.54 -1.64
N LEU A 297 -7.87 -15.39 -1.03
CA LEU A 297 -8.63 -14.15 -1.23
C LEU A 297 -8.68 -13.75 -2.70
N ALA A 298 -7.55 -13.82 -3.41
CA ALA A 298 -7.48 -13.50 -4.84
C ALA A 298 -8.42 -14.38 -5.67
N LYS A 299 -8.45 -15.69 -5.41
CA LYS A 299 -9.35 -16.61 -6.12
C LYS A 299 -10.81 -16.27 -5.88
N ALA A 300 -11.20 -15.97 -4.64
CA ALA A 300 -12.56 -15.55 -4.32
C ALA A 300 -12.93 -14.22 -5.00
N LEU A 301 -12.04 -13.22 -4.97
CA LEU A 301 -12.25 -11.95 -5.68
C LEU A 301 -12.31 -12.15 -7.21
N ARG A 302 -11.60 -13.14 -7.75
CA ARG A 302 -11.64 -13.47 -9.17
C ARG A 302 -12.96 -14.15 -9.59
N GLU A 303 -13.74 -14.69 -8.67
CA GLU A 303 -15.10 -15.17 -8.95
C GLU A 303 -16.11 -14.02 -9.15
N LEU A 304 -15.85 -12.82 -8.60
CA LEU A 304 -16.76 -11.66 -8.62
C LEU A 304 -16.94 -10.95 -9.99
N ASP A 305 -16.76 -11.67 -11.10
CA ASP A 305 -17.14 -11.24 -12.46
C ASP A 305 -16.36 -10.03 -13.10
N ASP A 306 -16.44 -9.95 -14.43
CA ASP A 306 -15.85 -8.99 -15.38
C ASP A 306 -16.63 -7.68 -15.55
N GLY A 307 -17.89 -7.62 -15.12
CA GLY A 307 -18.80 -6.47 -15.26
C GLY A 307 -18.43 -5.25 -14.41
N GLY A 308 -17.34 -5.32 -13.64
CA GLY A 308 -16.82 -4.23 -12.83
C GLY A 308 -16.85 -4.51 -11.33
N LEU A 309 -17.72 -5.42 -10.86
CA LEU A 309 -17.95 -5.70 -9.44
C LEU A 309 -16.65 -6.00 -8.68
N ARG A 310 -15.78 -6.87 -9.21
CA ARG A 310 -14.45 -7.13 -8.63
C ARG A 310 -13.69 -5.83 -8.33
N TRP A 311 -13.68 -4.89 -9.27
CA TRP A 311 -12.96 -3.64 -9.13
C TRP A 311 -13.71 -2.62 -8.29
N ASP A 312 -15.04 -2.63 -8.25
CA ASP A 312 -15.83 -1.86 -7.29
C ASP A 312 -15.47 -2.26 -5.85
N VAL A 313 -15.43 -3.55 -5.56
CA VAL A 313 -15.05 -4.09 -4.25
C VAL A 313 -13.59 -3.75 -3.93
N ILE A 314 -12.64 -4.05 -4.83
CA ILE A 314 -11.21 -3.80 -4.59
C ILE A 314 -10.93 -2.31 -4.37
N THR A 315 -11.41 -1.43 -5.25
CA THR A 315 -11.17 0.01 -5.13
C THR A 315 -11.86 0.61 -3.91
N GLY A 316 -13.11 0.19 -3.63
CA GLY A 316 -13.86 0.62 -2.46
C GLY A 316 -13.13 0.26 -1.16
N VAL A 317 -12.68 -1.00 -1.03
CA VAL A 317 -11.94 -1.45 0.16
C VAL A 317 -10.63 -0.67 0.32
N TRP A 318 -9.86 -0.44 -0.75
CA TRP A 318 -8.67 0.40 -0.68
C TRP A 318 -8.97 1.85 -0.31
N GLY A 319 -10.08 2.41 -0.80
CA GLY A 319 -10.55 3.75 -0.44
C GLY A 319 -10.88 3.87 1.06
N GLU A 320 -11.56 2.87 1.62
CA GLU A 320 -11.82 2.79 3.06
C GLU A 320 -10.52 2.63 3.86
N MET A 321 -9.62 1.72 3.48
CA MET A 321 -8.32 1.54 4.16
C MET A 321 -7.46 2.80 4.15
N LEU A 322 -7.46 3.56 3.04
CA LEU A 322 -6.76 4.83 2.94
C LEU A 322 -7.35 5.88 3.89
N THR A 323 -8.68 5.98 3.92
CA THR A 323 -9.42 6.91 4.80
C THR A 323 -9.21 6.55 6.27
N TYR A 324 -9.29 5.27 6.61
CA TYR A 324 -9.00 4.73 7.93
C TYR A 324 -7.57 5.09 8.38
N ALA A 325 -6.58 4.81 7.52
CA ALA A 325 -5.18 5.11 7.82
C ALA A 325 -4.96 6.62 8.03
N ALA A 326 -5.56 7.46 7.18
CA ALA A 326 -5.49 8.91 7.31
C ALA A 326 -6.11 9.40 8.63
N GLY A 327 -7.27 8.87 9.01
CA GLY A 327 -7.96 9.24 10.26
C GLY A 327 -7.24 8.77 11.51
N LYS A 328 -6.58 7.59 11.49
CA LYS A 328 -5.85 7.03 12.63
C LYS A 328 -4.44 7.56 12.79
N CYS A 329 -3.85 8.10 11.72
CA CYS A 329 -2.54 8.72 11.79
C CYS A 329 -2.57 9.97 12.69
N ARG A 330 -1.56 10.12 13.54
CA ARG A 330 -1.42 11.30 14.40
C ARG A 330 -1.23 12.55 13.54
N GLY A 331 -1.95 13.63 13.85
CA GLY A 331 -1.81 14.91 13.15
C GLY A 331 -0.37 15.44 13.13
N SER A 332 0.40 15.22 14.19
CA SER A 332 1.83 15.59 14.23
C SER A 332 2.69 14.82 13.22
N THR A 333 2.33 13.57 12.88
CA THR A 333 2.98 12.79 11.83
C THR A 333 2.63 13.34 10.45
N HIS A 334 1.36 13.70 10.21
CA HIS A 334 0.94 14.40 8.99
C HIS A 334 1.70 15.72 8.78
N VAL A 335 1.76 16.57 9.80
CA VAL A 335 2.49 17.85 9.75
C VAL A 335 3.98 17.62 9.48
N ARG A 336 4.58 16.59 10.09
CA ARG A 336 5.97 16.20 9.82
C ARG A 336 6.16 15.79 8.35
N GLN A 337 5.24 15.05 7.75
CA GLN A 337 5.33 14.68 6.34
C GLN A 337 5.19 15.89 5.40
N LEU A 338 4.36 16.87 5.74
CA LEU A 338 4.24 18.12 4.96
C LEU A 338 5.57 18.87 4.86
N SER A 339 6.33 18.93 5.95
CA SER A 339 7.68 19.53 5.95
C SER A 339 8.66 18.83 5.00
N ARG A 340 8.32 17.63 4.51
CA ARG A 340 9.12 16.81 3.59
C ARG A 340 8.53 16.76 2.17
N GLY A 341 7.51 17.57 1.89
CA GLY A 341 6.85 17.65 0.59
C GLY A 341 5.46 17.02 0.55
N GLY A 342 5.01 16.36 1.62
CA GLY A 342 3.68 15.75 1.69
C GLY A 342 3.53 14.46 0.88
N GLU A 343 2.48 13.70 1.21
CA GLU A 343 2.11 12.43 0.59
C GLU A 343 0.57 12.40 0.42
N LEU A 344 0.06 11.54 -0.47
CA LEU A 344 -1.38 11.47 -0.78
C LEU A 344 -2.26 11.32 0.47
N ILE A 345 -1.85 10.47 1.41
CA ILE A 345 -2.59 10.22 2.66
C ILE A 345 -2.76 11.50 3.51
N THR A 346 -1.83 12.45 3.40
CA THR A 346 -1.96 13.73 4.12
C THR A 346 -2.97 14.66 3.45
N LEU A 347 -3.14 14.56 2.13
CA LEU A 347 -4.20 15.28 1.43
C LEU A 347 -5.57 14.70 1.77
N VAL A 348 -5.67 13.38 1.84
CA VAL A 348 -6.88 12.68 2.31
C VAL A 348 -7.25 13.16 3.72
N TRP A 349 -6.28 13.20 4.63
CA TRP A 349 -6.48 13.72 5.99
C TRP A 349 -7.00 15.17 6.00
N PHE A 350 -6.44 16.06 5.19
CA PHE A 350 -6.97 17.43 5.08
C PHE A 350 -8.38 17.51 4.48
N LEU A 351 -8.68 16.69 3.47
CA LEU A 351 -10.02 16.61 2.89
C LEU A 351 -11.04 16.12 3.92
N MET A 352 -10.67 15.10 4.70
CA MET A 352 -11.48 14.62 5.82
C MET A 352 -11.73 15.74 6.82
N ALA A 353 -10.70 16.48 7.22
CA ALA A 353 -10.84 17.63 8.13
C ALA A 353 -11.83 18.66 7.57
N HIS A 354 -11.62 19.10 6.33
CA HIS A 354 -12.48 20.07 5.65
C HIS A 354 -13.95 19.61 5.56
N MET A 355 -14.17 18.30 5.37
CA MET A 355 -15.49 17.70 5.27
C MET A 355 -16.10 17.31 6.63
N GLY A 356 -15.41 17.57 7.75
CA GLY A 356 -15.89 17.21 9.09
C GLY A 356 -15.91 15.70 9.36
N LEU A 357 -15.07 14.93 8.67
CA LEU A 357 -14.95 13.48 8.83
C LEU A 357 -13.84 13.15 9.84
N GLY A 358 -14.12 12.25 10.79
CA GLY A 358 -13.15 11.75 11.75
C GLY A 358 -12.93 12.64 12.99
N ASP A 359 -11.98 12.22 13.82
CA ASP A 359 -11.88 12.64 15.23
C ASP A 359 -11.03 13.89 15.40
N MET A 360 -10.64 14.54 14.30
CA MET A 360 -9.74 15.70 14.29
C MET A 360 -10.26 16.89 15.10
N TYR A 361 -11.55 16.91 15.39
CA TYR A 361 -12.22 17.93 16.21
C TYR A 361 -12.60 17.44 17.61
N GLN A 362 -12.27 16.18 17.97
CA GLN A 362 -12.42 15.72 19.35
C GLN A 362 -11.27 16.28 20.19
N ILE A 363 -11.55 17.37 20.88
CA ILE A 363 -10.74 17.79 22.03
C ILE A 363 -11.05 16.78 23.14
N GLN A 364 -10.12 15.91 23.47
CA GLN A 364 -10.30 15.06 24.66
C GLN A 364 -10.19 15.93 25.91
N GLU A 365 -10.99 15.64 26.93
CA GLU A 365 -10.86 16.25 28.26
C GLU A 365 -9.48 15.89 28.83
N GLY A 366 -8.49 16.77 28.62
CA GLY A 366 -7.08 16.52 28.94
C GLY A 366 -6.10 17.05 27.89
N ASP A 367 -6.55 17.33 26.66
CA ASP A 367 -5.75 18.05 25.68
C ASP A 367 -5.50 19.46 26.22
N ALA A 368 -4.25 19.74 26.59
CA ALA A 368 -3.82 20.98 27.23
C ALA A 368 -4.27 22.20 26.40
N LYS A 369 -5.40 22.78 26.77
CA LYS A 369 -5.82 24.09 26.26
C LYS A 369 -4.83 25.11 26.76
N ALA A 370 -4.19 25.84 25.85
CA ALA A 370 -3.63 27.13 26.20
C ALA A 370 -4.77 28.00 26.73
N LYS A 371 -4.80 28.21 28.05
CA LYS A 371 -5.78 29.07 28.70
C LYS A 371 -5.40 30.50 28.34
N LEU A 372 -6.17 31.12 27.44
CA LEU A 372 -6.00 32.53 27.13
C LEU A 372 -6.42 33.33 28.37
N ILE A 373 -5.45 33.80 29.15
CA ILE A 373 -5.70 34.71 30.27
C ILE A 373 -5.70 36.11 29.66
N VAL A 374 -6.90 36.68 29.49
CA VAL A 374 -7.07 38.09 29.16
C VAL A 374 -6.98 38.86 30.46
N HIS A 375 -5.98 39.73 30.59
CA HIS A 375 -5.97 40.73 31.66
C HIS A 375 -6.79 41.92 31.18
N ASP A 376 -7.88 42.22 31.87
CA ASP A 376 -8.56 43.51 31.71
C ASP A 376 -7.60 44.61 32.18
N GLN A 377 -7.35 45.58 31.30
CA GLN A 377 -6.56 46.79 31.61
C GLN A 377 -7.44 47.88 32.21
#